data_AF-A0A1M5M1W0-F1
#
_entry.id   AF-A0A1M5M1W0-F1
#
_cell.length_a   1.000
_cell.length_b   1.000
_cell.length_c   1.000
_cell.angle_alpha   90.00
_cell.angle_beta   90.00
_cell.angle_gamma   90.00
#
_symmetry.space_group_name_H-M   'P 1'
#
loop_
_entity.id
_entity.type
_entity.pdbx_description
1 polymer ?
#
loop_
_entity_poly.entity_id
_entity_poly.type
_entity_poly.pdbx_seq_one_letter_code
_entity_poly.pdbx_strand_id
1 'polypeptide(L)'
;MNKKKIQKWNLAFMAVCTMVGVLLGLTLIYIVKGQFNFSVLLGALTASAILIIINVIKVHLKKDRTPETDERTVKNLLKFYVYSSHIFLGLLFVALGIITLVGIENISITYLWILIIAYLWISGIGALVVSRR
;
A
#
# COMPACT_ATOMS: atom_id res chain seq x y z
N MET A 1 1.26 32.31 2.20
CA MET A 1 0.54 31.02 2.19
C MET A 1 0.50 30.44 3.60
N ASN A 2 -0.67 30.04 4.12
CA ASN A 2 -0.84 29.68 5.53
C ASN A 2 -0.04 28.40 5.88
N LYS A 3 0.96 28.49 6.79
CA LYS A 3 1.93 27.41 7.11
C LYS A 3 1.26 26.05 7.43
N LYS A 4 0.07 26.09 8.05
CA LYS A 4 -0.74 24.89 8.37
C LYS A 4 -1.26 24.13 7.13
N LYS A 5 -1.43 24.80 5.98
CA LYS A 5 -1.87 24.14 4.73
C LYS A 5 -0.73 23.37 4.06
N ILE A 6 0.51 23.87 4.14
CA ILE A 6 1.69 23.21 3.56
C ILE A 6 2.01 21.91 4.32
N GLN A 7 1.91 21.95 5.65
CA GLN A 7 2.17 20.79 6.51
C GLN A 7 1.25 19.59 6.19
N LYS A 8 0.04 19.83 5.67
CA LYS A 8 -0.90 18.79 5.27
C LYS A 8 -0.46 18.02 4.02
N TRP A 9 0.17 18.69 3.06
CA TRP A 9 0.63 18.10 1.79
C TRP A 9 2.04 17.49 1.88
N ASN A 10 2.55 17.29 3.09
CA ASN A 10 3.93 16.83 3.30
C ASN A 10 4.24 15.49 2.62
N LEU A 11 3.32 14.50 2.66
CA LEU A 11 3.55 13.21 1.99
C LEU A 11 3.59 13.33 0.46
N ALA A 12 2.77 14.21 -0.13
CA ALA A 12 2.81 14.45 -1.57
C ALA A 12 4.11 15.18 -1.96
N PHE A 13 4.53 16.15 -1.15
CA PHE A 13 5.82 16.83 -1.34
C PHE A 13 7.00 15.84 -1.26
N MET A 14 7.00 14.97 -0.24
CA MET A 14 7.98 13.90 -0.11
C MET A 14 8.00 12.97 -1.32
N ALA A 15 6.83 12.55 -1.81
CA ALA A 15 6.72 11.72 -3.01
C ALA A 15 7.36 12.38 -4.25
N VAL A 16 7.13 13.68 -4.44
CA VAL A 16 7.75 14.44 -5.53
C VAL A 16 9.27 14.50 -5.36
N CYS A 17 9.77 14.82 -4.16
CA CYS A 17 11.21 14.83 -3.89
C CYS A 17 11.86 13.46 -4.13
N THR A 18 11.21 12.38 -3.70
CA THR A 18 11.67 11.01 -3.95
C THR A 18 11.70 10.70 -5.44
N MET A 19 10.67 11.09 -6.19
CA MET A 19 10.65 10.89 -7.65
C MET A 19 11.80 11.62 -8.34
N VAL A 20 12.06 12.88 -7.97
CA VAL A 20 13.18 13.65 -8.51
C VAL A 20 14.50 12.95 -8.19
N GLY A 21 14.69 12.49 -6.95
CA GLY A 21 15.88 11.73 -6.55
C GLY A 21 16.07 10.45 -7.36
N VAL A 22 14.99 9.69 -7.60
CA VAL A 22 15.03 8.47 -8.42
C VAL A 22 15.37 8.78 -9.87
N LEU A 23 14.78 9.82 -10.47
CA LEU A 23 15.10 10.23 -11.84
C LEU A 23 16.56 10.61 -11.98
N LEU A 24 17.10 11.39 -11.04
CA LEU A 24 18.52 11.75 -11.02
C LEU A 24 19.43 10.54 -10.81
N GLY A 25 19.04 9.59 -9.95
CA GLY A 25 19.78 8.35 -9.77
C GLY A 25 19.79 7.48 -11.03
N LEU A 26 18.64 7.37 -11.71
CA LEU A 26 18.51 6.61 -12.95
C LEU A 26 19.30 7.24 -14.10
N THR A 27 19.34 8.56 -14.23
CA THR A 27 20.16 9.23 -15.25
C THR A 27 21.64 9.00 -14.99
N LEU A 28 22.09 9.06 -13.74
CA LEU A 28 23.49 8.77 -13.38
C LEU A 28 23.86 7.30 -13.69
N ILE A 29 23.00 6.35 -13.34
CA ILE A 29 23.20 4.93 -13.70
C ILE A 29 23.26 4.76 -15.21
N TYR A 30 22.39 5.44 -15.95
CA TYR A 30 22.38 5.38 -17.41
C TYR A 30 23.68 5.93 -18.02
N ILE A 31 24.22 7.04 -17.51
CA ILE A 31 25.49 7.59 -17.98
C ILE A 31 26.67 6.62 -17.72
N VAL A 32 26.68 5.95 -16.56
CA VAL A 32 27.79 5.05 -16.17
C VAL A 32 27.70 3.67 -16.84
N LYS A 33 26.49 3.11 -16.97
CA LYS A 33 26.27 1.72 -17.41
C LYS A 33 25.60 1.60 -18.78
N GLY A 34 25.11 2.68 -19.37
CA GLY A 34 24.38 2.69 -20.64
C GLY A 34 23.00 2.01 -20.59
N GLN A 35 22.54 1.58 -19.42
CA GLN A 35 21.30 0.83 -19.25
C GLN A 35 20.29 1.59 -18.39
N PHE A 36 19.05 1.68 -18.88
CA PHE A 36 17.96 2.31 -18.15
C PHE A 36 17.12 1.25 -17.42
N ASN A 37 17.02 1.35 -16.10
CA ASN A 37 16.28 0.38 -15.29
C ASN A 37 14.82 0.80 -15.12
N PHE A 38 13.95 0.31 -16.00
CA PHE A 38 12.51 0.57 -15.95
C PHE A 38 11.83 0.00 -14.71
N SER A 39 12.34 -1.08 -14.12
CA SER A 39 11.77 -1.67 -12.91
C SER A 39 11.87 -0.72 -11.71
N VAL A 40 12.99 -0.02 -11.58
CA VAL A 40 13.18 1.02 -10.53
C VAL A 40 12.25 2.20 -10.77
N LEU A 41 12.10 2.64 -12.03
CA LEU A 41 11.18 3.73 -12.37
C LEU A 41 9.73 3.38 -12.04
N LEU A 42 9.28 2.19 -12.44
CA LEU A 42 7.93 1.70 -12.15
C LEU A 42 7.69 1.57 -10.65
N GLY A 43 8.65 1.03 -9.90
CA GLY A 43 8.57 0.95 -8.44
C GLY A 43 8.42 2.32 -7.78
N ALA A 44 9.22 3.30 -8.21
CA ALA A 44 9.16 4.67 -7.70
C ALA A 44 7.86 5.39 -8.07
N LEU A 45 7.35 5.18 -9.29
CA LEU A 45 6.05 5.69 -9.74
C LEU A 45 4.92 5.15 -8.88
N THR A 46 4.92 3.85 -8.65
CA THR A 46 3.87 3.18 -7.87
C THR A 46 3.87 3.70 -6.43
N ALA A 47 5.04 3.76 -5.78
CA ALA A 47 5.16 4.28 -4.42
C ALA A 47 4.73 5.76 -4.31
N SER A 48 5.15 6.59 -5.27
CA SER A 48 4.80 8.01 -5.30
C SER A 48 3.30 8.23 -5.48
N ALA A 49 2.66 7.47 -6.37
CA ALA A 49 1.22 7.51 -6.58
C ALA A 49 0.46 7.15 -5.29
N ILE A 50 0.88 6.08 -4.60
CA ILE A 50 0.27 5.67 -3.32
C ILE A 50 0.37 6.78 -2.28
N LEU A 51 1.56 7.39 -2.11
CA LEU A 51 1.75 8.47 -1.13
C LEU A 51 0.90 9.70 -1.45
N ILE A 52 0.78 10.06 -2.73
CA ILE A 52 -0.07 11.17 -3.17
C ILE A 52 -1.55 10.85 -2.88
N ILE A 53 -2.02 9.65 -3.23
CA ILE A 53 -3.41 9.23 -2.97
C ILE A 53 -3.71 9.28 -1.47
N ILE A 54 -2.83 8.72 -0.63
CA ILE A 54 -2.99 8.76 0.84
C ILE A 54 -3.05 10.21 1.33
N ASN A 55 -2.19 11.09 0.81
CA ASN A 55 -2.21 12.50 1.19
C ASN A 55 -3.53 13.17 0.79
N VAL A 56 -3.97 12.98 -0.45
CA VAL A 56 -5.23 13.53 -0.98
C VAL A 56 -6.40 13.10 -0.09
N ILE A 57 -6.48 11.81 0.26
CA ILE A 57 -7.49 11.27 1.18
C ILE A 57 -7.37 11.96 2.54
N LYS A 58 -6.18 12.05 3.13
CA LYS A 58 -5.97 12.68 4.44
C LYS A 58 -6.41 14.15 4.46
N VAL A 59 -6.17 14.88 3.38
CA VAL A 59 -6.48 16.31 3.28
C VAL A 59 -7.96 16.58 3.02
N HIS A 60 -8.59 15.85 2.10
CA HIS A 60 -9.96 16.12 1.67
C HIS A 60 -11.01 15.44 2.54
N LEU A 61 -10.65 14.31 3.17
CA LEU A 61 -11.61 13.50 3.89
C LEU A 61 -11.72 13.88 5.38
N LYS A 62 -10.70 14.56 5.94
CA LYS A 62 -10.74 15.04 7.33
C LYS A 62 -11.49 16.36 7.43
N LYS A 63 -12.76 16.29 7.84
CA LYS A 63 -13.68 17.45 7.95
C LYS A 63 -13.75 18.04 9.37
N ASP A 64 -13.29 17.32 10.39
CA ASP A 64 -13.42 17.63 11.81
C ASP A 64 -12.08 17.95 12.51
N ARG A 65 -12.15 18.59 13.68
CA ARG A 65 -10.98 19.00 14.49
C ARG A 65 -10.52 17.92 15.48
N THR A 66 -10.93 16.67 15.29
CA THR A 66 -10.56 15.56 16.16
C THR A 66 -9.07 15.19 16.01
N PRO A 67 -8.43 14.65 17.06
CA PRO A 67 -7.07 14.16 17.00
C PRO A 67 -6.88 13.15 15.85
N GLU A 68 -5.69 13.09 15.25
CA GLU A 68 -5.44 12.19 14.10
C GLU A 68 -5.52 10.69 14.46
N THR A 69 -5.31 10.35 15.72
CA THR A 69 -5.33 8.97 16.20
C THR A 69 -5.98 8.93 17.58
N ASP A 70 -7.13 8.27 17.66
CA ASP A 70 -7.76 7.85 18.91
C ASP A 70 -7.26 6.44 19.26
N GLU A 71 -6.93 6.19 20.53
CA GLU A 71 -6.51 4.86 21.01
C GLU A 71 -7.55 3.79 20.67
N ARG A 72 -8.85 4.16 20.67
CA ARG A 72 -9.94 3.26 20.28
C ARG A 72 -9.84 2.85 18.82
N THR A 73 -9.56 3.80 17.93
CA THR A 73 -9.36 3.54 16.50
C THR A 73 -8.17 2.60 16.27
N VAL A 74 -7.07 2.81 16.99
CA VAL A 74 -5.88 1.94 16.91
C VAL A 74 -6.23 0.52 17.38
N LYS A 75 -6.94 0.37 18.51
CA LYS A 75 -7.37 -0.96 19.00
C LYS A 75 -8.33 -1.66 18.03
N ASN A 76 -9.27 -0.94 17.44
CA ASN A 76 -10.20 -1.49 16.44
C ASN A 76 -9.47 -1.94 15.17
N LEU A 77 -8.52 -1.14 14.68
CA LEU A 77 -7.68 -1.49 13.54
C LEU A 77 -6.83 -2.72 13.81
N LEU A 78 -6.18 -2.79 14.97
CA LEU A 78 -5.39 -3.96 15.37
C LEU A 78 -6.24 -5.23 15.39
N LYS A 79 -7.42 -5.18 16.04
CA LYS A 79 -8.36 -6.31 16.03
C LYS A 79 -8.75 -6.70 14.61
N PHE A 80 -9.11 -5.74 13.77
CA PHE A 80 -9.46 -5.99 12.37
C PHE A 80 -8.33 -6.68 11.61
N TYR A 81 -7.08 -6.20 11.71
CA TYR A 81 -5.96 -6.82 11.01
C TYR A 81 -5.66 -8.23 11.52
N VAL A 82 -5.78 -8.47 12.83
CA VAL A 82 -5.63 -9.82 13.41
C VAL A 82 -6.71 -10.75 12.86
N TYR A 83 -7.99 -10.37 12.89
CA TYR A 83 -9.05 -11.23 12.34
C TYR A 83 -8.91 -11.42 10.84
N SER A 84 -8.64 -10.36 10.08
CA SER A 84 -8.51 -10.42 8.62
C SER A 84 -7.36 -11.34 8.20
N SER A 85 -6.21 -11.30 8.87
CA SER A 85 -5.07 -12.17 8.54
C SER A 85 -5.34 -13.63 8.85
N HIS A 86 -5.99 -13.94 9.98
CA HIS A 86 -6.32 -15.31 10.35
C HIS A 86 -7.40 -15.90 9.46
N ILE A 87 -8.42 -15.12 9.08
CA ILE A 87 -9.44 -15.54 8.11
C ILE A 87 -8.79 -15.83 6.76
N PHE A 88 -7.89 -14.94 6.30
CA PHE A 88 -7.17 -15.13 5.05
C PHE A 88 -6.29 -16.39 5.07
N LEU A 89 -5.51 -16.60 6.13
CA LEU A 89 -4.70 -17.81 6.31
C LEU A 89 -5.56 -19.08 6.36
N GLY A 90 -6.69 -19.04 7.07
CA GLY A 90 -7.63 -20.15 7.13
C GLY A 90 -8.18 -20.49 5.73
N LEU A 91 -8.63 -19.48 4.99
CA LEU A 91 -9.12 -19.66 3.62
C LEU A 91 -8.02 -20.18 2.68
N LEU A 92 -6.79 -19.67 2.83
CA LEU A 92 -5.64 -20.11 2.06
C LEU A 92 -5.34 -21.59 2.32
N PHE A 93 -5.31 -22.03 3.58
CA PHE A 93 -5.07 -23.43 3.91
C PHE A 93 -6.18 -24.35 3.39
N VAL A 94 -7.45 -23.93 3.50
CA VAL A 94 -8.58 -24.69 2.93
C VAL A 94 -8.44 -24.81 1.41
N ALA A 95 -8.14 -23.70 0.72
CA ALA A 95 -7.95 -23.71 -0.73
C ALA A 95 -6.78 -24.61 -1.15
N LEU A 96 -5.62 -24.50 -0.48
CA LEU A 96 -4.48 -25.37 -0.74
C LEU A 96 -4.81 -26.85 -0.50
N GLY A 97 -5.53 -27.17 0.59
CA GLY A 97 -5.97 -28.53 0.86
C GLY A 97 -6.85 -29.11 -0.25
N ILE A 98 -7.80 -28.32 -0.78
CA ILE A 98 -8.64 -28.73 -1.91
C ILE A 98 -7.77 -28.99 -3.15
N ILE A 99 -6.85 -28.08 -3.47
CA ILE A 99 -5.97 -28.20 -4.64
C ILE A 99 -5.11 -29.47 -4.54
N THR A 100 -4.58 -29.78 -3.35
CA THR A 100 -3.83 -31.00 -3.08
C THR A 100 -4.69 -32.26 -3.26
N LEU A 101 -5.94 -32.26 -2.77
CA LEU A 101 -6.86 -33.39 -2.92
C LEU A 101 -7.26 -33.66 -4.37
N VAL A 102 -7.27 -32.62 -5.21
CA VAL A 102 -7.52 -32.73 -6.67
C VAL A 102 -6.29 -33.24 -7.42
N GLY A 103 -5.13 -33.37 -6.77
CA GLY A 103 -3.89 -33.87 -7.38
C GLY A 103 -3.14 -32.82 -8.21
N ILE A 104 -3.41 -31.53 -7.99
CA ILE A 104 -2.68 -30.45 -8.67
C ILE A 104 -1.39 -30.18 -7.89
N GLU A 105 -0.26 -30.59 -8.46
CA GLU A 105 1.05 -30.47 -7.80
C GLU A 105 1.75 -29.13 -8.10
N ASN A 106 1.41 -28.48 -9.22
CA ASN A 106 2.07 -27.27 -9.69
C ASN A 106 1.07 -26.14 -9.91
N ILE A 107 1.32 -25.00 -9.28
CA ILE A 107 0.54 -23.77 -9.44
C ILE A 107 1.47 -22.66 -9.90
N SER A 108 1.04 -21.90 -10.90
CA SER A 108 1.77 -20.69 -11.31
C SER A 108 1.83 -19.66 -10.18
N ILE A 109 3.01 -19.11 -9.95
CA ILE A 109 3.26 -18.04 -8.96
C ILE A 109 2.36 -16.82 -9.22
N THR A 110 1.95 -16.59 -10.46
CA THR A 110 1.03 -15.50 -10.82
C THR A 110 -0.29 -15.58 -10.06
N TYR A 111 -0.84 -16.78 -9.83
CA TYR A 111 -2.08 -16.94 -9.07
C TYR A 111 -1.91 -16.59 -7.59
N LEU A 112 -0.75 -16.90 -7.02
CA LEU A 112 -0.40 -16.50 -5.65
C LEU A 112 -0.31 -14.98 -5.52
N TRP A 113 0.30 -14.31 -6.51
CA TRP A 113 0.36 -12.85 -6.57
C TRP A 113 -1.02 -12.21 -6.59
N ILE A 114 -1.91 -12.71 -7.45
CA ILE A 114 -3.29 -12.18 -7.55
C ILE A 114 -4.01 -12.32 -6.20
N LEU A 115 -3.88 -13.47 -5.55
CA LEU A 115 -4.51 -13.75 -4.26
C LEU A 115 -3.98 -12.83 -3.15
N ILE A 116 -2.66 -12.65 -3.07
CA ILE A 116 -2.03 -11.74 -2.07
C ILE A 116 -2.45 -10.29 -2.33
N ILE A 117 -2.41 -9.84 -3.58
CA ILE A 117 -2.80 -8.48 -3.95
C ILE A 117 -4.27 -8.25 -3.61
N ALA A 118 -5.16 -9.18 -3.92
CA ALA A 118 -6.58 -9.09 -3.57
C ALA A 118 -6.78 -8.94 -2.05
N TYR A 119 -6.07 -9.73 -1.24
CA TYR A 119 -6.10 -9.60 0.21
C TYR A 119 -5.61 -8.22 0.69
N LEU A 120 -4.51 -7.71 0.13
CA LEU A 120 -3.99 -6.39 0.49
C LEU A 120 -4.99 -5.27 0.17
N TRP A 121 -5.68 -5.36 -0.96
CA TRP A 121 -6.74 -4.41 -1.31
C TRP A 121 -7.95 -4.49 -0.36
N ILE A 122 -8.45 -5.71 -0.11
CA ILE A 122 -9.61 -5.92 0.76
C ILE A 122 -9.32 -5.46 2.19
N SER A 123 -8.16 -5.86 2.74
CA SER A 123 -7.73 -5.46 4.09
C SER A 123 -7.44 -3.95 4.17
N GLY A 124 -6.81 -3.37 3.15
CA GLY A 124 -6.56 -1.93 3.07
C GLY A 124 -7.84 -1.10 3.05
N ILE A 125 -8.80 -1.45 2.21
CA ILE A 125 -10.11 -0.79 2.16
C ILE A 125 -10.89 -1.03 3.46
N GLY A 126 -10.90 -2.26 3.98
CA GLY A 126 -11.55 -2.60 5.24
C GLY A 126 -11.01 -1.80 6.42
N ALA A 127 -9.69 -1.58 6.48
CA ALA A 127 -9.06 -0.74 7.48
C ALA A 127 -9.49 0.73 7.37
N LEU A 128 -9.66 1.26 6.16
CA LEU A 128 -10.20 2.61 5.95
C LEU A 128 -11.65 2.77 6.42
N VAL A 129 -12.43 1.68 6.42
CA VAL A 129 -13.82 1.67 6.94
C VAL A 129 -13.84 1.54 8.46
N VAL A 130 -13.06 0.61 9.01
CA VAL A 130 -12.98 0.37 10.46
C VAL A 130 -12.37 1.57 11.19
N SER A 131 -11.39 2.25 10.58
CA SER A 131 -10.77 3.44 11.18
C SER A 131 -11.72 4.63 11.36
N ARG A 132 -12.89 4.61 10.70
CA ARG A 132 -13.93 5.65 10.84
C ARG A 132 -15.00 5.33 11.88
N ARG A 133 -14.93 4.17 12.55
CA ARG A 133 -15.85 3.75 13.61
C ARG A 133 -15.15 3.73 14.97
#